data_AF-A0A838HUZ0-F1
#
_entry.id   AF-A0A838HUZ0-F1
#
_cell.length_a   1.000
_cell.length_b   1.000
_cell.length_c   1.000
_cell.angle_alpha   90.00
_cell.angle_beta   90.00
_cell.angle_gamma   90.00
#
_symmetry.space_group_name_H-M   'P 1'
#
loop_
_entity.id
_entity.type
_entity.pdbx_description
1 polymer ?
#
loop_
_entity_poly.entity_id
_entity_poly.type
_entity_poly.pdbx_seq_one_letter_code
_entity_poly.pdbx_strand_id
1 'polypeptide(L)'
;MRPRRLELTAFGPFPGTVQLEFGALDEAGIFGVHGPTGGGKTSLLDGIMFALYGDVPGARERDRLRSDHAPAGVETAVAFEFALRGEDWRVTRAPRQQRPKKRGSGTTTLSPTATLARRRGDVWEPAAEGVQEVGDAVRGLVGLDRAQFQQVVVLPQGEVEKALRASAQDRERLLSTLFDTGRFHAYTARLAQRADVLAGEVGRRAAALDECRRQALDRWESLAGPDAAGPVVEGQVDLEGLRDQAVLTAVETREAVARARR
;
A
#
# COMPACT_ATOMS: atom_id res chain seq x y z
N MET A 1 2.39 9.61 14.52
CA MET A 1 1.34 10.67 14.54
C MET A 1 0.87 10.82 15.98
N ARG A 2 0.66 12.04 16.47
CA ARG A 2 0.20 12.31 17.84
C ARG A 2 -1.05 13.20 17.79
N PRO A 3 -2.23 12.77 18.27
CA PRO A 3 -3.43 13.61 18.28
C PRO A 3 -3.24 14.81 19.21
N ARG A 4 -3.77 15.97 18.84
CA ARG A 4 -3.74 17.21 19.63
C ARG A 4 -5.14 17.65 20.02
N ARG A 5 -6.04 17.72 19.04
CA ARG A 5 -7.44 18.13 19.24
C ARG A 5 -8.35 17.40 18.27
N LEU A 6 -9.54 17.02 18.73
CA LEU A 6 -10.64 16.55 17.87
C LEU A 6 -11.88 17.40 18.15
N GLU A 7 -12.49 17.89 17.09
CA GLU A 7 -13.75 18.63 17.14
C GLU A 7 -14.77 17.96 16.21
N LEU A 8 -15.94 17.62 16.78
CA LEU A 8 -17.04 16.94 16.10
C LEU A 8 -18.30 17.79 16.24
N THR A 9 -18.87 18.22 15.14
CA THR A 9 -20.12 18.99 15.13
C THR A 9 -21.20 18.21 14.39
N ALA A 10 -22.36 18.02 15.03
CA ALA A 10 -23.52 17.34 14.44
C ALA A 10 -23.15 15.98 13.80
N PHE A 11 -22.33 15.19 14.49
CA PHE A 11 -21.70 13.97 13.99
C PHE A 11 -22.08 12.74 14.82
N GLY A 12 -22.61 11.70 14.19
CA GLY A 12 -23.05 10.48 14.86
C GLY A 12 -24.04 10.74 16.01
N PRO A 13 -23.78 10.33 17.26
CA PRO A 13 -24.67 10.57 18.39
C PRO A 13 -24.56 11.99 18.97
N PHE A 14 -23.66 12.84 18.45
CA PHE A 14 -23.42 14.19 18.98
C PHE A 14 -24.22 15.23 18.18
N PRO A 15 -25.31 15.79 18.72
CA PRO A 15 -26.11 16.79 18.00
C PRO A 15 -25.47 18.18 17.96
N GLY A 16 -24.59 18.48 18.93
CA GLY A 16 -23.86 19.74 19.05
C GLY A 16 -22.39 19.59 18.68
N THR A 17 -21.57 20.53 19.17
CA THR A 17 -20.11 20.46 19.04
C THR A 17 -19.50 19.81 20.27
N VAL A 18 -18.71 18.76 20.05
CA VAL A 18 -17.86 18.10 21.05
C VAL A 18 -16.41 18.40 20.71
N GLN A 19 -15.65 18.88 21.70
CA GLN A 19 -14.23 19.17 21.56
C GLN A 19 -13.45 18.32 22.58
N LEU A 20 -12.39 17.67 22.10
CA LEU A 20 -11.48 16.86 22.89
C LEU A 20 -10.07 17.40 22.72
N GLU A 21 -9.48 17.86 23.82
CA GLU A 21 -8.08 18.29 23.88
C GLU A 21 -7.23 17.13 24.39
N PHE A 22 -6.36 16.59 23.54
CA PHE A 22 -5.45 15.50 23.89
C PHE A 22 -4.18 16.01 24.58
N GLY A 23 -3.87 17.31 24.47
CA GLY A 23 -2.67 17.90 25.07
C GLY A 23 -2.56 17.76 26.59
N ALA A 24 -3.69 17.67 27.31
CA ALA A 24 -3.68 17.39 28.75
C ALA A 24 -3.48 15.90 29.08
N LEU A 25 -3.83 15.01 28.15
CA LEU A 25 -3.70 13.55 28.27
C LEU A 25 -2.33 13.05 27.81
N ASP A 26 -1.61 13.91 27.11
CA ASP A 26 -0.34 13.67 26.45
C ASP A 26 0.80 13.33 27.42
N GLU A 27 0.76 13.83 28.65
CA GLU A 27 1.76 13.53 29.70
C GLU A 27 1.58 12.12 30.29
N ALA A 28 0.36 11.58 30.30
CA ALA A 28 0.06 10.27 30.88
C ALA A 28 0.38 9.10 29.93
N GLY A 29 0.48 9.35 28.62
CA GLY A 29 0.80 8.35 27.59
C GLY A 29 -0.30 7.32 27.30
N ILE A 30 -1.21 7.05 28.24
CA ILE A 30 -2.36 6.15 28.11
C ILE A 30 -3.58 6.82 28.75
N PHE A 31 -4.71 6.81 28.06
CA PHE A 31 -5.99 7.29 28.59
C PHE A 31 -7.12 6.33 28.19
N GLY A 32 -8.13 6.25 29.05
CA GLY A 32 -9.33 5.44 28.82
C GLY A 32 -10.53 6.30 28.49
N VAL A 33 -11.32 5.90 27.48
CA VAL A 33 -12.62 6.49 27.18
C VAL A 33 -13.72 5.60 27.76
N HIS A 34 -14.33 6.03 28.86
CA HIS A 34 -15.41 5.29 29.54
C HIS A 34 -16.78 5.93 29.28
N GLY A 35 -17.84 5.12 29.35
CA GLY A 35 -19.22 5.56 29.20
C GLY A 35 -20.17 4.41 28.85
N PRO A 36 -21.48 4.62 28.80
CA PRO A 36 -22.45 3.60 28.42
C PRO A 36 -22.26 3.15 26.96
N THR A 37 -22.68 1.92 26.64
CA THR A 37 -22.81 1.47 25.24
C THR A 37 -23.73 2.42 24.48
N GLY A 38 -23.33 2.85 23.28
CA GLY A 38 -24.06 3.88 22.53
C GLY A 38 -23.69 5.33 22.88
N GLY A 39 -22.87 5.58 23.91
CA GLY A 39 -22.41 6.92 24.29
C GLY A 39 -21.41 7.60 23.33
N GLY A 40 -21.28 7.11 22.09
CA GLY A 40 -20.44 7.73 21.07
C GLY A 40 -18.93 7.48 21.14
N LYS A 41 -18.47 6.56 21.99
CA LYS A 41 -17.03 6.18 22.08
C LYS A 41 -16.44 5.78 20.72
N THR A 42 -17.14 4.90 20.00
CA THR A 42 -16.75 4.52 18.63
C THR A 42 -16.83 5.70 17.67
N SER A 43 -17.81 6.59 17.85
CA SER A 43 -17.99 7.77 17.00
C SER A 43 -16.85 8.79 17.14
N LEU A 44 -16.16 8.84 18.29
CA LEU A 44 -14.92 9.62 18.44
C LEU A 44 -13.82 9.09 17.50
N LEU A 45 -13.64 7.77 17.47
CA LEU A 45 -12.67 7.11 16.59
C LEU A 45 -13.08 7.23 15.12
N ASP A 46 -14.37 7.08 14.81
CA ASP A 46 -14.93 7.31 13.48
C ASP A 46 -14.68 8.75 13.02
N GLY A 47 -14.74 9.73 13.94
CA GLY A 47 -14.42 11.12 13.68
C GLY A 47 -12.98 11.32 13.19
N ILE A 48 -11.99 10.70 13.86
CA ILE A 48 -10.58 10.74 13.44
C ILE A 48 -10.41 10.10 12.05
N MET A 49 -11.03 8.93 11.84
CA MET A 49 -11.00 8.24 10.54
C MET A 49 -11.59 9.09 9.42
N PHE A 50 -12.75 9.71 9.68
CA PHE A 50 -13.41 10.58 8.74
C PHE A 50 -12.57 11.82 8.44
N ALA A 51 -12.01 12.48 9.45
CA ALA A 51 -11.12 13.62 9.28
C ALA A 51 -9.93 13.30 8.36
N LEU A 52 -9.25 12.18 8.57
CA LEU A 52 -8.08 11.81 7.78
C LEU A 52 -8.47 11.34 6.37
N TYR A 53 -9.42 10.40 6.27
CA TYR A 53 -9.67 9.64 5.04
C TYR A 53 -10.99 9.95 4.34
N GLY A 54 -11.85 10.78 4.92
CA GLY A 54 -13.18 11.10 4.40
C GLY A 54 -14.18 9.95 4.47
N ASP A 55 -13.87 8.89 5.21
CA ASP A 55 -14.70 7.69 5.34
C ASP A 55 -14.56 7.07 6.74
N VAL A 56 -15.55 6.28 7.15
CA VAL A 56 -15.60 5.64 8.47
C VAL A 56 -15.57 4.10 8.37
N PRO A 57 -15.07 3.40 9.40
CA PRO A 57 -15.11 1.93 9.45
C PRO A 57 -16.54 1.34 9.44
N GLY A 58 -16.78 0.33 8.59
CA GLY A 58 -17.99 -0.49 8.58
C GLY A 58 -19.06 -0.09 7.55
N ALA A 59 -20.16 -0.85 7.49
CA ALA A 59 -21.29 -0.65 6.57
C ALA A 59 -22.20 0.56 6.92
N ARG A 60 -21.70 1.49 7.72
CA ARG A 60 -22.39 2.75 8.01
C ARG A 60 -22.21 3.62 6.77
N GLU A 61 -23.23 3.62 5.91
CA GLU A 61 -23.26 4.44 4.69
C GLU A 61 -22.84 5.89 5.02
N ARG A 62 -22.05 6.48 4.11
CA ARG A 62 -21.59 7.88 4.17
C ARG A 62 -22.71 8.89 4.45
N ASP A 63 -23.95 8.54 4.17
CA ASP A 63 -25.15 9.36 4.38
C ASP A 63 -25.64 9.40 5.85
N ARG A 64 -25.09 8.58 6.77
CA ARG A 64 -25.45 8.58 8.21
C ARG A 64 -24.39 9.22 9.13
N LEU A 65 -23.47 10.01 8.58
CA LEU A 65 -22.47 10.72 9.40
C LEU A 65 -23.09 11.86 10.21
N ARG A 66 -24.16 12.49 9.67
CA ARG A 66 -24.90 13.53 10.37
C ARG A 66 -25.68 12.95 11.54
N SER A 67 -25.69 13.66 12.67
CA SER A 67 -26.57 13.33 13.80
C SER A 67 -28.02 13.66 13.47
N ASP A 68 -28.92 12.68 13.65
CA ASP A 68 -30.37 12.85 13.48
C ASP A 68 -30.98 13.82 14.50
N HIS A 69 -30.31 14.02 15.63
CA HIS A 69 -30.72 14.94 16.69
C HIS A 69 -30.15 16.35 16.51
N ALA A 70 -29.32 16.60 15.49
CA ALA A 70 -28.74 17.91 15.24
C ALA A 70 -29.79 18.87 14.63
N PRO A 71 -29.88 20.12 15.12
CA PRO A 71 -30.73 21.13 14.50
C PRO A 71 -30.42 21.29 13.02
N ALA A 72 -31.44 21.45 12.17
CA ALA A 72 -31.29 21.49 10.72
C ALA A 72 -30.32 22.58 10.23
N GLY A 73 -30.17 23.68 10.98
CA GLY A 73 -29.25 24.78 10.66
C GLY A 73 -27.78 24.54 11.00
N VAL A 74 -27.46 23.50 11.79
CA VAL A 74 -26.09 23.16 12.17
C VAL A 74 -25.50 22.23 11.12
N GLU A 75 -24.39 22.64 10.50
CA GLU A 75 -23.68 21.82 9.51
C GLU A 75 -22.81 20.77 10.22
N THR A 76 -22.83 19.54 9.70
CA THR A 76 -21.96 18.46 10.17
C THR A 76 -20.53 18.73 9.70
N ALA A 77 -19.58 18.72 10.63
CA ALA A 77 -18.18 18.92 10.34
C ALA A 77 -17.31 18.20 11.36
N VAL A 78 -16.09 17.86 10.94
CA VAL A 78 -15.05 17.30 11.80
C VAL A 78 -13.75 18.04 11.55
N ALA A 79 -13.09 18.49 12.61
CA ALA A 79 -11.73 19.00 12.56
C ALA A 79 -10.82 18.15 13.46
N PHE A 80 -9.66 17.79 12.94
CA PHE A 80 -8.67 16.99 13.68
C PHE A 80 -7.30 17.64 13.55
N GLU A 81 -6.71 17.93 14.70
CA GLU A 81 -5.36 18.48 14.82
C GLU A 81 -4.42 17.41 15.34
N PHE A 82 -3.27 17.24 14.69
CA PHE A 82 -2.28 16.24 15.05
C PHE A 82 -0.86 16.69 14.73
N ALA A 83 0.10 16.21 15.51
CA ALA A 83 1.52 16.38 15.25
C ALA A 83 2.08 15.17 14.49
N LEU A 84 2.89 15.43 13.47
CA LEU A 84 3.55 14.41 12.67
C LEU A 84 4.93 14.91 12.21
N ARG A 85 5.98 14.13 12.52
CA ARG A 85 7.37 14.45 12.14
C ARG A 85 7.82 15.86 12.56
N GLY A 86 7.39 16.31 13.74
CA GLY A 86 7.74 17.63 14.29
C GLY A 86 6.90 18.80 13.77
N GLU A 87 5.88 18.54 12.95
CA GLU A 87 4.98 19.55 12.39
C GLU A 87 3.55 19.34 12.88
N ASP A 88 2.83 20.43 13.17
CA ASP A 88 1.41 20.38 13.51
C ASP A 88 0.57 20.58 12.25
N TRP A 89 -0.45 19.73 12.11
CA TRP A 89 -1.37 19.67 10.99
C TRP A 89 -2.80 19.75 11.49
N ARG A 90 -3.67 20.40 10.71
CA ARG A 90 -5.11 20.46 10.94
C ARG A 90 -5.82 20.05 9.67
N VAL A 91 -6.63 19.01 9.76
CA VAL A 91 -7.56 18.61 8.69
C VAL A 91 -8.98 18.95 9.12
N THR A 92 -9.75 19.57 8.23
CA THR A 92 -11.17 19.86 8.45
C THR A 92 -11.97 19.28 7.30
N ARG A 93 -13.05 18.56 7.59
CA ARG A 93 -13.93 17.96 6.57
C ARG A 93 -15.40 18.16 6.92
N ALA A 94 -16.19 18.38 5.89
CA ALA A 94 -17.65 18.34 5.97
C ALA A 94 -18.17 17.30 4.96
N PRO A 95 -19.04 16.36 5.35
CA PRO A 95 -19.62 15.41 4.41
C PRO A 95 -20.64 16.12 3.51
N ARG A 96 -21.05 15.41 2.45
CA ARG A 96 -22.25 15.76 1.70
C ARG A 96 -23.42 15.78 2.67
N GLN A 97 -24.19 16.86 2.67
CA GLN A 97 -25.28 17.03 3.64
C GLN A 97 -26.37 17.95 3.12
N GLN A 98 -27.57 17.83 3.67
CA GLN A 98 -28.66 18.76 3.39
C GLN A 98 -28.70 19.87 4.43
N ARG A 99 -28.99 21.08 3.98
CA ARG A 99 -29.17 22.26 4.82
C ARG A 99 -30.46 22.99 4.42
N PRO A 100 -31.22 23.59 5.36
CA PRO A 100 -32.27 24.54 5.04
C PRO A 100 -31.75 25.66 4.12
N LYS A 101 -32.54 26.02 3.12
CA LYS A 101 -32.19 27.16 2.25
C LYS A 101 -32.16 28.46 3.06
N LYS A 102 -31.20 29.34 2.76
CA LYS A 102 -31.12 30.69 3.37
C LYS A 102 -32.34 31.56 3.03
N ARG A 103 -33.04 31.28 1.93
CA ARG A 103 -34.24 31.98 1.46
C ARG A 103 -35.23 30.96 0.89
N GLY A 104 -36.52 31.12 1.21
CA GLY A 104 -37.60 30.22 0.80
C GLY A 104 -37.72 28.96 1.66
N SER A 105 -38.65 28.06 1.30
CA SER A 105 -38.85 26.77 1.96
C SER A 105 -38.01 25.66 1.31
N GLY A 106 -37.73 24.61 2.09
CA GLY A 106 -37.01 23.41 1.64
C GLY A 106 -35.51 23.39 1.94
N THR A 107 -34.84 22.35 1.44
CA THR A 107 -33.41 22.07 1.68
C THR A 107 -32.57 22.25 0.41
N THR A 108 -31.26 22.44 0.59
CA THR A 108 -30.24 22.43 -0.46
C THR A 108 -29.14 21.44 -0.09
N THR A 109 -28.54 20.80 -1.08
CA THR A 109 -27.46 19.83 -0.90
C THR A 109 -26.12 20.55 -0.94
N LEU A 110 -25.36 20.46 0.14
CA LEU A 110 -23.97 20.90 0.20
C LEU A 110 -23.07 19.77 -0.29
N SER A 111 -22.11 20.12 -1.13
CA SER A 111 -21.05 19.22 -1.58
C SER A 111 -20.05 18.98 -0.44
N PRO A 112 -19.39 17.82 -0.39
CA PRO A 112 -18.38 17.55 0.62
C PRO A 112 -17.19 18.52 0.46
N THR A 113 -16.63 18.96 1.59
CA THR A 113 -15.47 19.86 1.63
C THR A 113 -14.35 19.24 2.44
N ALA A 114 -13.12 19.62 2.12
CA ALA A 114 -11.94 19.24 2.89
C ALA A 114 -10.89 20.35 2.80
N THR A 115 -10.24 20.65 3.91
CA THR A 115 -9.06 21.53 3.95
C THR A 115 -7.98 20.89 4.80
N LEU A 116 -6.73 21.10 4.41
CA LEU A 116 -5.55 20.74 5.18
C LEU A 116 -4.74 22.01 5.41
N ALA A 117 -4.35 22.24 6.66
CA ALA A 117 -3.50 23.34 7.04
C ALA A 117 -2.30 22.84 7.86
N ARG A 118 -1.18 23.55 7.74
CA ARG A 118 0.04 23.34 8.50
C ARG A 118 0.26 24.52 9.43
N ARG A 119 0.70 24.26 10.66
CA ARG A 119 1.02 25.33 11.61
C ARG A 119 2.38 25.98 11.30
N ARG A 120 2.42 27.31 11.24
CA ARG A 120 3.63 28.14 11.23
C ARG A 120 3.53 29.19 12.34
N GLY A 121 4.30 29.00 13.41
CA GLY A 121 4.13 29.81 14.62
C GLY A 121 2.73 29.64 15.19
N ASP A 122 1.97 30.74 15.30
CA ASP A 122 0.59 30.73 15.82
C ASP A 122 -0.48 30.77 14.73
N VAL A 123 -0.10 30.64 13.47
CA VAL A 123 -1.02 30.70 12.33
C VAL A 123 -1.10 29.35 11.63
N TRP A 124 -2.32 29.00 11.19
CA TRP A 124 -2.58 27.88 10.30
C TRP A 124 -2.50 28.35 8.84
N GLU A 125 -1.49 27.86 8.12
CA GLU A 125 -1.33 28.13 6.69
C GLU A 125 -1.99 27.02 5.86
N PRO A 126 -2.78 27.35 4.82
CA PRO A 126 -3.36 26.35 3.92
C PRO A 126 -2.27 25.53 3.22
N ALA A 127 -2.46 24.21 3.20
CA ALA A 127 -1.56 23.26 2.55
C ALA A 127 -2.24 22.50 1.39
N ALA A 128 -3.54 22.24 1.47
CA ALA A 128 -4.34 21.66 0.39
C ALA A 128 -5.83 21.97 0.59
N GLU A 129 -6.61 22.05 -0.50
CA GLU A 129 -8.05 22.29 -0.46
C GLU A 129 -8.80 21.40 -1.46
N GLY A 130 -9.95 20.88 -1.03
CA GLY A 130 -10.75 19.97 -1.83
C GLY A 130 -10.53 18.50 -1.46
N VAL A 131 -11.58 17.70 -1.63
CA VAL A 131 -11.65 16.33 -1.09
C VAL A 131 -10.53 15.43 -1.61
N GLN A 132 -10.21 15.53 -2.90
CA GLN A 132 -9.20 14.70 -3.55
C GLN A 132 -7.78 15.12 -3.16
N GLU A 133 -7.45 16.42 -3.31
CA GLU A 133 -6.11 16.94 -2.98
C GLU A 133 -5.76 16.71 -1.51
N VAL A 134 -6.69 16.99 -0.59
CA VAL A 134 -6.50 16.71 0.84
C VAL A 134 -6.35 15.21 1.10
N GLY A 135 -7.08 14.36 0.37
CA GLY A 135 -6.94 12.90 0.47
C GLY A 135 -5.56 12.41 0.04
N ASP A 136 -5.01 12.92 -1.06
CA ASP A 136 -3.67 12.61 -1.53
C ASP A 136 -2.59 13.12 -0.57
N ALA A 137 -2.74 14.37 -0.09
CA ALA A 137 -1.80 14.97 0.87
C ALA A 137 -1.78 14.20 2.19
N VAL A 138 -2.95 13.87 2.76
CA VAL A 138 -3.02 13.10 4.02
C VAL A 138 -2.42 11.70 3.85
N ARG A 139 -2.68 11.01 2.72
CA ARG A 139 -2.05 9.71 2.44
C ARG A 139 -0.52 9.82 2.38
N GLY A 140 0.00 10.85 1.69
CA GLY A 140 1.45 11.09 1.62
C GLY A 140 2.08 11.43 2.96
N LEU A 141 1.37 12.17 3.82
CA LEU A 141 1.83 12.55 5.16
C LEU A 141 1.84 11.35 6.11
N VAL A 142 0.69 10.69 6.27
CA VAL A 142 0.50 9.58 7.21
C VAL A 142 1.24 8.33 6.75
N GLY A 143 1.38 8.13 5.43
CA GLY A 143 2.07 6.98 4.84
C GLY A 143 1.27 5.68 4.88
N LEU A 144 0.01 5.74 5.32
CA LEU A 144 -0.91 4.60 5.38
C LEU A 144 -2.21 4.96 4.68
N ASP A 145 -2.76 4.01 3.92
CA ASP A 145 -4.13 4.13 3.44
C ASP A 145 -5.15 3.92 4.57
N ARG A 146 -6.45 4.09 4.26
CA ARG A 146 -7.52 3.98 5.26
C ARG A 146 -7.58 2.60 5.91
N ALA A 147 -7.52 1.54 5.12
CA ALA A 147 -7.66 0.17 5.61
C ALA A 147 -6.46 -0.19 6.51
N GLN A 148 -5.27 0.21 6.08
CA GLN A 148 -4.03 0.04 6.83
C GLN A 148 -4.09 0.84 8.15
N PHE A 149 -4.48 2.11 8.12
CA PHE A 149 -4.60 2.94 9.32
C PHE A 149 -5.63 2.37 10.31
N GLN A 150 -6.78 1.90 9.83
CA GLN A 150 -7.78 1.25 10.67
C GLN A 150 -7.20 0.01 11.37
N GLN A 151 -6.46 -0.84 10.66
CA GLN A 151 -5.89 -2.05 11.25
C GLN A 151 -4.79 -1.76 12.27
N VAL A 152 -4.05 -0.67 12.09
CA VAL A 152 -2.82 -0.38 12.85
C VAL A 152 -3.04 0.58 14.01
N VAL A 153 -3.86 1.61 13.80
CA VAL A 153 -4.00 2.74 14.74
C VAL A 153 -5.34 2.69 15.49
N VAL A 154 -6.41 2.22 14.83
CA VAL A 154 -7.76 2.21 15.39
C VAL A 154 -8.29 0.78 15.41
N LEU A 155 -7.82 -0.05 16.34
CA LEU A 155 -8.29 -1.44 16.46
C LEU A 155 -9.77 -1.47 16.85
N PRO A 156 -10.71 -1.80 15.93
CA PRO A 156 -12.12 -1.85 16.28
C PRO A 156 -12.38 -3.01 17.26
N GLN A 157 -13.43 -2.88 18.07
CA GLN A 157 -13.83 -3.91 19.02
C GLN A 157 -14.10 -5.24 18.28
N GLY A 158 -13.37 -6.31 18.66
CA GLY A 158 -13.47 -7.65 18.04
C GLY A 158 -12.50 -7.91 16.87
N GLU A 159 -11.86 -6.88 16.31
CA GLU A 159 -10.90 -7.05 15.21
C GLU A 159 -9.51 -7.48 15.69
N VAL A 160 -9.17 -7.26 16.97
CA VAL A 160 -7.94 -7.81 17.57
C VAL A 160 -7.98 -9.34 17.55
N GLU A 161 -9.12 -9.92 17.89
CA GLU A 161 -9.30 -11.37 17.84
C GLU A 161 -9.23 -11.89 16.40
N LYS A 162 -9.80 -11.15 15.43
CA LYS A 162 -9.63 -11.49 14.00
C LYS A 162 -8.20 -11.34 13.54
N ALA A 163 -7.45 -10.34 13.99
CA ALA A 163 -6.02 -10.19 13.65
C ALA A 163 -5.18 -11.34 14.25
N LEU A 164 -5.48 -11.77 15.47
CA LEU A 164 -4.83 -12.92 16.13
C LEU A 164 -5.23 -14.26 15.48
N ARG A 165 -6.47 -14.39 15.03
CA ARG A 165 -7.01 -15.58 14.34
C ARG A 165 -6.86 -15.52 12.81
N ALA A 166 -6.29 -14.45 12.28
CA ALA A 166 -6.12 -14.25 10.86
C ALA A 166 -5.30 -15.40 10.27
N SER A 167 -5.66 -15.80 9.05
CA SER A 167 -4.88 -16.78 8.29
C SER A 167 -3.43 -16.30 8.13
N ALA A 168 -2.50 -17.23 7.88
CA ALA A 168 -1.10 -16.86 7.66
C ALA A 168 -0.95 -15.80 6.56
N GLN A 169 -1.77 -15.90 5.50
CA GLN A 169 -1.78 -14.98 4.37
C GLN A 169 -2.31 -13.58 4.75
N ASP A 170 -3.38 -13.50 5.54
CA ASP A 170 -3.93 -12.21 5.97
C ASP A 170 -2.98 -11.50 6.95
N ARG A 171 -2.31 -12.28 7.80
CA ARG A 171 -1.29 -11.77 8.73
C ARG A 171 -0.06 -11.27 8.00
N GLU A 172 0.40 -11.99 6.97
CA GLU A 172 1.49 -11.52 6.09
C GLU A 172 1.10 -10.20 5.43
N ARG A 173 -0.10 -10.09 4.86
CA ARG A 173 -0.57 -8.84 4.22
C ARG A 173 -0.60 -7.66 5.20
N LEU A 174 -1.08 -7.89 6.43
CA LEU A 174 -1.11 -6.89 7.51
C LEU A 174 0.31 -6.44 7.90
N LEU A 175 1.22 -7.38 8.14
CA LEU A 175 2.59 -7.08 8.56
C LEU A 175 3.39 -6.41 7.44
N SER A 176 3.19 -6.84 6.18
CA SER A 176 3.83 -6.22 5.03
C SER A 176 3.39 -4.77 4.82
N THR A 177 2.13 -4.47 5.12
CA THR A 177 1.60 -3.10 5.21
C THR A 177 2.28 -2.32 6.34
N LEU A 178 2.30 -2.89 7.54
CA LEU A 178 2.81 -2.25 8.76
C LEU A 178 4.28 -1.84 8.64
N PHE A 179 5.08 -2.71 8.05
CA PHE A 179 6.52 -2.50 7.90
C PHE A 179 6.90 -1.95 6.51
N ASP A 180 5.91 -1.56 5.69
CA ASP A 180 6.11 -1.05 4.32
C ASP A 180 7.07 -1.93 3.49
N THR A 181 6.85 -3.25 3.54
CA THR A 181 7.69 -4.22 2.83
C THR A 181 7.26 -4.42 1.37
N GLY A 182 6.24 -3.70 0.90
CA GLY A 182 5.77 -3.74 -0.49
C GLY A 182 6.89 -3.48 -1.50
N ARG A 183 7.84 -2.60 -1.15
CA ARG A 183 9.06 -2.38 -1.95
C ARG A 183 9.87 -3.65 -2.15
N PHE A 184 10.02 -4.47 -1.12
CA PHE A 184 10.80 -5.71 -1.17
C PHE A 184 10.07 -6.77 -2.00
N HIS A 185 8.75 -6.88 -1.87
CA HIS A 185 7.95 -7.74 -2.76
C HIS A 185 8.12 -7.35 -4.22
N ALA A 186 8.11 -6.05 -4.55
CA ALA A 186 8.33 -5.59 -5.93
C ALA A 186 9.75 -5.92 -6.43
N TYR A 187 10.77 -5.79 -5.58
CA TYR A 187 12.14 -6.21 -5.91
C TYR A 187 12.24 -7.72 -6.15
N THR A 188 11.68 -8.53 -5.23
CA THR A 188 11.69 -9.99 -5.35
C THR A 188 10.95 -10.45 -6.61
N ALA A 189 9.80 -9.85 -6.93
CA ALA A 189 9.06 -10.16 -8.15
C ALA A 189 9.88 -9.85 -9.42
N ARG A 190 10.59 -8.71 -9.46
CA ARG A 190 11.48 -8.37 -10.57
C ARG A 190 12.66 -9.33 -10.69
N LEU A 191 13.23 -9.78 -9.58
CA LEU A 191 14.30 -10.76 -9.58
C LEU A 191 13.83 -12.14 -10.07
N ALA A 192 12.65 -12.59 -9.61
CA ALA A 192 12.03 -13.83 -10.06
C ALA A 192 11.76 -13.80 -11.57
N GLN A 193 11.18 -12.71 -12.09
CA GLN A 193 10.93 -12.55 -13.52
C GLN A 193 12.23 -12.61 -14.34
N ARG A 194 13.31 -11.99 -13.86
CA ARG A 194 14.63 -12.07 -14.53
C ARG A 194 15.20 -13.48 -14.48
N ALA A 195 15.03 -14.19 -13.36
CA ALA A 195 15.48 -15.57 -13.21
C ALA A 195 14.75 -16.49 -14.20
N ASP A 196 13.43 -16.35 -14.34
CA ASP A 196 12.62 -17.14 -15.29
C ASP A 196 13.04 -16.90 -16.75
N VAL A 197 13.30 -15.65 -17.13
CA VAL A 197 13.80 -15.31 -18.47
C VAL A 197 15.15 -15.97 -18.73
N LEU A 198 16.09 -15.87 -17.79
CA LEU A 198 17.41 -16.48 -17.91
C LEU A 198 17.33 -18.01 -17.95
N ALA A 199 16.49 -18.63 -17.12
CA ALA A 199 16.25 -20.07 -17.14
C ALA A 199 15.70 -20.52 -18.51
N GLY A 200 14.77 -19.76 -19.09
CA GLY A 200 14.26 -20.01 -20.45
C GLY A 200 15.32 -19.85 -21.54
N GLU A 201 16.25 -18.90 -21.41
CA GLU A 201 17.39 -18.77 -22.33
C GLU A 201 18.37 -19.94 -22.22
N VAL A 202 18.69 -20.38 -21.00
CA VAL A 202 19.54 -21.55 -20.75
C VAL A 202 18.90 -22.80 -21.35
N GLY A 203 17.59 -23.01 -21.10
CA GLY A 203 16.85 -24.14 -21.68
C GLY A 203 16.86 -24.15 -23.21
N ARG A 204 16.65 -22.99 -23.85
CA ARG A 204 16.71 -22.87 -25.32
C ARG A 204 18.10 -23.18 -25.87
N ARG A 205 19.16 -22.70 -25.19
CA ARG A 205 20.54 -22.98 -25.61
C ARG A 205 20.91 -24.45 -25.43
N ALA A 206 20.49 -25.07 -24.33
CA ALA A 206 20.68 -26.51 -24.12
C ALA A 206 20.00 -27.33 -25.22
N ALA A 207 18.73 -27.03 -25.53
CA ALA A 207 18.00 -27.71 -26.60
C ALA A 207 18.66 -27.53 -27.99
N ALA A 208 19.21 -26.35 -28.27
CA ALA A 208 19.95 -26.10 -29.51
C ALA A 208 21.26 -26.90 -29.59
N LEU A 209 21.99 -27.02 -28.48
CA LEU A 209 23.20 -27.85 -28.41
C LEU A 209 22.88 -29.33 -28.60
N ASP A 210 21.80 -29.83 -27.99
CA ASP A 210 21.36 -31.22 -28.17
C ASP A 210 20.92 -31.50 -29.61
N GLU A 211 20.28 -30.55 -30.28
CA GLU A 211 19.95 -30.65 -31.71
C GLU A 211 21.21 -30.68 -32.58
N CYS A 212 22.17 -29.78 -32.36
CA CYS A 212 23.44 -29.80 -33.08
C CYS A 212 24.22 -31.11 -32.85
N ARG A 213 24.21 -31.64 -31.62
CA ARG A 213 24.81 -32.93 -31.30
C ARG A 213 24.17 -34.06 -32.11
N ARG A 214 22.83 -34.12 -32.18
CA ARG A 214 22.11 -35.12 -32.98
C ARG A 214 22.47 -35.02 -34.46
N GLN A 215 22.42 -33.82 -35.04
CA GLN A 215 22.79 -33.59 -36.44
C GLN A 215 24.24 -33.98 -36.76
N ALA A 216 25.17 -33.74 -35.84
CA ALA A 216 26.56 -34.13 -36.00
C ALA A 216 26.74 -35.65 -36.00
N LEU A 217 26.03 -36.36 -35.11
CA LEU A 217 26.01 -37.83 -35.06
C LEU A 217 25.42 -38.43 -36.34
N ASP A 218 24.24 -37.95 -36.77
CA ASP A 218 23.59 -38.42 -38.01
C ASP A 218 24.49 -38.22 -39.24
N ARG A 219 25.17 -37.06 -39.32
CA ARG A 219 26.09 -36.75 -40.41
C ARG A 219 27.35 -37.63 -40.37
N TRP A 220 27.88 -37.91 -39.18
CA TRP A 220 29.00 -38.82 -39.00
C TRP A 220 28.64 -40.22 -39.48
N GLU A 221 27.51 -40.77 -39.03
CA GLU A 221 27.01 -42.09 -39.46
C GLU A 221 26.83 -42.18 -40.98
N SER A 222 26.28 -41.12 -41.60
CA SER A 222 26.11 -41.06 -43.05
C SER A 222 27.43 -41.03 -43.84
N LEU A 223 28.50 -40.46 -43.29
CA LEU A 223 29.81 -40.34 -43.95
C LEU A 223 30.72 -41.54 -43.69
N ALA A 224 30.60 -42.15 -42.51
CA ALA A 224 31.46 -43.23 -42.08
C ALA A 224 31.16 -44.55 -42.85
N GLY A 225 29.91 -44.76 -43.29
CA GLY A 225 29.50 -46.00 -43.96
C GLY A 225 29.50 -47.20 -43.00
N PRO A 226 28.89 -48.35 -43.39
CA PRO A 226 28.61 -49.47 -42.47
C PRO A 226 29.84 -50.15 -41.87
N ASP A 227 31.05 -49.94 -42.42
CA ASP A 227 32.30 -50.55 -41.97
C ASP A 227 33.19 -49.63 -41.10
N ALA A 228 32.79 -48.38 -40.84
CA ALA A 228 33.58 -47.45 -40.04
C ALA A 228 33.23 -47.49 -38.53
N ALA A 229 32.85 -48.66 -38.03
CA ALA A 229 32.80 -48.94 -36.60
C ALA A 229 34.23 -49.12 -36.06
N GLY A 230 35.01 -48.04 -36.03
CA GLY A 230 36.12 -47.94 -35.08
C GLY A 230 35.57 -47.96 -33.65
N PRO A 231 36.33 -48.46 -32.66
CA PRO A 231 35.82 -48.66 -31.32
C PRO A 231 35.21 -47.37 -30.80
N VAL A 232 33.92 -47.43 -30.43
CA VAL A 232 33.31 -46.42 -29.58
C VAL A 232 34.20 -46.35 -28.36
N VAL A 233 34.94 -45.26 -28.22
CA VAL A 233 35.71 -45.01 -27.00
C VAL A 233 34.65 -44.79 -25.92
N GLU A 234 34.37 -45.83 -25.12
CA GLU A 234 33.72 -45.71 -23.81
C GLU A 234 34.66 -44.95 -22.86
N GLY A 235 34.97 -43.70 -23.21
CA GLY A 235 35.44 -42.70 -22.28
C GLY A 235 34.21 -41.88 -21.92
N GLN A 236 34.01 -41.60 -20.63
CA GLN A 236 33.13 -40.52 -20.23
C GLN A 236 33.57 -39.28 -21.02
N VAL A 237 32.77 -38.90 -22.01
CA VAL A 237 32.94 -37.61 -22.65
C VAL A 237 32.74 -36.60 -21.54
N ASP A 238 33.80 -35.90 -21.17
CA ASP A 238 33.73 -34.84 -20.17
C ASP A 238 32.95 -33.68 -20.78
N LEU A 239 31.63 -33.79 -20.69
CA LEU A 239 30.68 -32.80 -21.19
C LEU A 239 30.80 -31.50 -20.41
N GLU A 240 31.27 -31.52 -19.16
CA GLU A 240 31.59 -30.32 -18.38
C GLU A 240 32.85 -29.64 -18.92
N GLY A 241 33.94 -30.38 -19.13
CA GLY A 241 35.17 -29.85 -19.71
C GLY A 241 34.99 -29.30 -21.13
N LEU A 242 34.20 -29.97 -21.97
CA LEU A 242 33.86 -29.49 -23.32
C LEU A 242 32.97 -28.24 -23.28
N ARG A 243 32.04 -28.16 -22.32
CA ARG A 243 31.20 -26.98 -22.11
C ARG A 243 32.04 -25.78 -21.66
N ASP A 244 32.98 -25.98 -20.74
CA ASP A 244 33.86 -24.91 -20.26
C ASP A 244 34.82 -24.44 -21.36
N GLN A 245 35.35 -25.36 -22.18
CA GLN A 245 36.15 -25.00 -23.36
C GLN A 245 35.33 -24.24 -24.40
N ALA A 246 34.10 -24.66 -24.70
CA ALA A 246 33.23 -23.97 -25.66
C ALA A 246 32.87 -22.55 -25.19
N VAL A 247 32.64 -22.36 -23.89
CA VAL A 247 32.41 -21.03 -23.30
C VAL A 247 33.66 -20.16 -23.40
N LEU A 248 34.85 -20.69 -23.07
CA LEU A 248 36.11 -19.94 -23.22
C LEU A 248 36.34 -19.52 -24.67
N THR A 249 36.16 -20.44 -25.61
CA THR A 249 36.38 -20.20 -27.04
C THR A 249 35.38 -19.19 -27.59
N ALA A 250 34.14 -19.21 -27.11
CA ALA A 250 33.12 -18.22 -27.47
C ALA A 250 33.43 -16.82 -26.93
N VAL A 251 34.06 -16.72 -25.75
CA VAL A 251 34.52 -15.44 -25.19
C VAL A 251 35.71 -14.92 -26.00
N GLU A 252 36.70 -15.77 -26.29
CA GLU A 252 37.90 -15.41 -27.06
C GLU A 252 37.57 -14.97 -28.49
N THR A 253 36.66 -15.69 -29.18
CA THR A 253 36.19 -15.30 -30.52
C THR A 253 35.42 -13.99 -30.49
N ARG A 254 34.63 -13.73 -29.45
CA ARG A 254 33.91 -12.45 -29.29
C ARG A 254 34.88 -11.28 -29.05
N GLU A 255 35.94 -11.51 -28.31
CA GLU A 255 37.02 -10.52 -28.15
C GLU A 255 37.85 -10.33 -29.42
N ALA A 256 38.14 -11.39 -30.17
CA ALA A 256 38.86 -11.32 -31.44
C ALA A 256 38.06 -10.54 -32.50
N VAL A 257 36.74 -10.78 -32.58
CA VAL A 257 35.82 -10.04 -33.45
C VAL A 257 35.69 -8.57 -33.02
N ALA A 258 35.74 -8.28 -31.71
CA ALA A 258 35.75 -6.91 -31.21
C ALA A 258 37.07 -6.16 -31.50
N ARG A 259 38.21 -6.87 -31.51
CA ARG A 259 39.52 -6.33 -31.89
C ARG A 259 39.64 -6.09 -33.39
N ALA A 260 39.09 -6.96 -34.23
CA ALA A 260 39.09 -6.81 -35.68
C ALA A 260 38.15 -5.71 -36.22
N ARG A 261 37.29 -5.14 -35.36
CA ARG A 261 36.36 -4.05 -35.68
C ARG A 261 36.84 -2.66 -35.23
N ARG A 262 38.05 -2.55 -34.67
CA ARG A 262 38.76 -1.29 -34.41
C ARG A 262 39.82 -1.07 -35.48
#